data_AF-A0A2E0MEX5-F1
#
_entry.id   AF-A0A2E0MEX5-F1
#
_cell.length_a   1.000
_cell.length_b   1.000
_cell.length_c   1.000
_cell.angle_alpha   90.00
_cell.angle_beta   90.00
_cell.angle_gamma   90.00
#
_symmetry.space_group_name_H-M   'P 1'
#
loop_
_entity.id
_entity.type
_entity.pdbx_description
1 polymer ?
#
loop_
_entity_poly.entity_id
_entity_poly.type
_entity_poly.pdbx_seq_one_letter_code
_entity_poly.pdbx_strand_id
1 'polypeptide(L)'
;MESILNMKHIFKIVFIGLIVVGCTKRNCVTTSDLAFDQLDESNRTFYKFTLDSFTISICQYITPNSDGLNDSFEIQSNLDSNDYLSTSFRLVNACEEVVHVDKNSFPFSFPDTKNLEDGQYNFTLSVLLDESKDVISGAGKIRVIRK
;
A
#
# COMPACT_ATOMS: atom_id res chain seq x y z
N MET A 1 23.63 43.08 35.52
CA MET A 1 24.24 41.82 35.06
C MET A 1 23.26 40.64 35.20
N GLU A 2 21.94 40.87 34.99
CA GLU A 2 20.91 39.84 35.10
C GLU A 2 20.24 39.53 33.75
N SER A 3 20.25 40.46 32.78
CA SER A 3 19.61 40.26 31.48
C SER A 3 20.35 39.22 30.60
N ILE A 4 21.67 39.10 30.76
CA ILE A 4 22.50 38.16 29.98
C ILE A 4 22.26 36.71 30.41
N LEU A 5 21.99 36.47 31.70
CA LEU A 5 21.69 35.14 32.22
C LEU A 5 20.32 34.65 31.71
N ASN A 6 19.32 35.56 31.69
CA ASN A 6 17.97 35.27 31.24
C ASN A 6 17.88 34.95 29.73
N MET A 7 18.68 35.64 28.90
CA MET A 7 18.72 35.41 27.46
C MET A 7 19.29 34.03 27.08
N LYS A 8 20.25 33.49 27.85
CA LYS A 8 20.80 32.14 27.65
C LYS A 8 19.81 31.03 27.99
N HIS A 9 18.95 31.24 29.00
CA HIS A 9 17.92 30.28 29.37
C HIS A 9 16.77 30.24 28.35
N ILE A 10 16.37 31.39 27.83
CA ILE A 10 15.36 31.47 26.75
C ILE A 10 15.88 30.77 25.48
N PHE A 11 17.14 31.01 25.08
CA PHE A 11 17.73 30.35 23.92
C PHE A 11 17.74 28.82 24.04
N LYS A 12 18.05 28.28 25.23
CA LYS A 12 18.01 26.83 25.49
C LYS A 12 16.59 26.26 25.39
N ILE A 13 15.58 26.97 25.89
CA ILE A 13 14.18 26.53 25.82
C ILE A 13 13.68 26.51 24.38
N VAL A 14 14.01 27.53 23.57
CA VAL A 14 13.65 27.58 22.14
C VAL A 14 14.35 26.47 21.35
N PHE A 15 15.62 26.17 21.65
CA PHE A 15 16.36 25.09 20.99
C PHE A 15 15.81 23.70 21.32
N ILE A 16 15.41 23.47 22.58
CA ILE A 16 14.77 22.22 23.01
C ILE A 16 13.36 22.11 22.38
N GLY A 17 12.62 23.22 22.29
CA GLY A 17 11.33 23.27 21.60
C GLY A 17 11.44 22.90 20.11
N LEU A 18 12.48 23.36 19.41
CA LEU A 18 12.77 22.98 18.02
C LEU A 18 13.12 21.50 17.86
N ILE A 19 13.80 20.89 18.83
CA ILE A 19 14.13 19.45 18.80
C ILE A 19 12.88 18.59 19.05
N VAL A 20 11.92 19.06 19.84
CA VAL A 20 10.64 18.34 20.10
C VAL A 20 9.63 18.53 18.95
N VAL A 21 9.65 19.66 18.24
CA VAL A 21 8.90 19.85 16.97
C VAL A 21 9.56 19.10 15.81
N GLY A 22 10.82 18.71 15.98
CA GLY A 22 11.55 17.77 15.12
C GLY A 22 11.11 16.30 15.26
N CYS A 23 9.90 16.02 15.76
CA CYS A 23 9.18 14.81 15.38
C CYS A 23 8.93 14.88 13.88
N THR A 24 9.96 14.53 13.09
CA THR A 24 9.82 14.14 11.70
C THR A 24 8.63 13.20 11.66
N LYS A 25 7.56 13.57 10.93
CA LYS A 25 6.48 12.65 10.60
C LYS A 25 7.15 11.32 10.26
N ARG A 26 6.84 10.27 11.02
CA ARG A 26 7.37 8.93 10.77
C ARG A 26 7.07 8.69 9.29
N ASN A 27 8.09 8.49 8.46
CA ASN A 27 7.85 8.28 7.04
C ASN A 27 7.20 6.91 6.91
N CYS A 28 5.86 6.90 6.91
CA CYS A 28 5.07 5.68 6.95
C CYS A 28 4.96 5.05 5.57
N VAL A 29 5.52 5.68 4.53
CA VAL A 29 5.63 5.13 3.19
C VAL A 29 7.11 4.98 2.85
N THR A 30 7.57 3.73 2.81
CA THR A 30 8.95 3.42 2.42
C THR A 30 9.10 3.59 0.92
N THR A 31 10.20 4.18 0.48
CA THR A 31 10.55 4.32 -0.93
C THR A 31 10.47 2.97 -1.65
N SER A 32 10.00 3.00 -2.90
CA SER A 32 10.08 1.83 -3.78
C SER A 32 11.54 1.40 -3.94
N ASP A 33 11.79 0.09 -3.93
CA ASP A 33 13.08 -0.53 -4.26
C ASP A 33 13.34 -0.55 -5.78
N LEU A 34 12.36 -0.12 -6.58
CA LEU A 34 12.43 0.06 -8.03
C LEU A 34 12.11 1.52 -8.40
N ALA A 35 12.90 2.08 -9.31
CA ALA A 35 12.60 3.35 -9.96
C ALA A 35 11.76 3.14 -11.23
N PHE A 36 11.08 4.20 -11.70
CA PHE A 36 10.18 4.12 -12.87
C PHE A 36 10.91 3.64 -14.14
N ASP A 37 12.15 4.12 -14.36
CA ASP A 37 13.01 3.77 -15.50
C ASP A 37 13.54 2.32 -15.46
N GLN A 38 13.39 1.64 -14.32
CA GLN A 38 13.75 0.24 -14.15
C GLN A 38 12.56 -0.71 -14.38
N LEU A 39 11.35 -0.17 -14.55
CA LEU A 39 10.18 -0.96 -14.89
C LEU A 39 10.20 -1.27 -16.39
N ASP A 40 10.19 -2.56 -16.72
CA ASP A 40 9.90 -2.99 -18.09
C ASP A 40 8.40 -2.75 -18.34
N GLU A 41 8.08 -1.80 -19.22
CA GLU A 41 6.71 -1.39 -19.59
C GLU A 41 5.82 -2.59 -20.01
N SER A 42 6.43 -3.70 -20.45
CA SER A 42 5.74 -4.91 -20.86
C SER A 42 5.53 -5.95 -19.74
N ASN A 43 6.28 -5.84 -18.64
CA ASN A 43 6.43 -6.93 -17.68
C ASN A 43 5.43 -6.86 -16.53
N ARG A 44 4.16 -7.18 -16.79
CA ARG A 44 3.10 -7.24 -15.77
C ARG A 44 3.38 -8.36 -14.75
N THR A 45 4.22 -8.08 -13.76
CA THR A 45 4.52 -9.04 -12.70
C THR A 45 3.31 -9.11 -11.76
N PHE A 46 2.82 -10.32 -11.52
CA PHE A 46 1.72 -10.59 -10.60
C PHE A 46 2.14 -11.57 -9.50
N TYR A 47 1.63 -11.39 -8.29
CA TYR A 47 1.49 -12.50 -7.36
C TYR A 47 0.32 -13.36 -7.84
N LYS A 48 0.49 -14.68 -7.89
CA LYS A 48 -0.57 -15.63 -8.24
C LYS A 48 -0.88 -16.53 -7.04
N PHE A 49 -2.15 -16.58 -6.67
CA PHE A 49 -2.68 -17.43 -5.62
C PHE A 49 -3.67 -18.40 -6.27
N THR A 50 -3.41 -19.69 -6.19
CA THR A 50 -4.21 -20.72 -6.84
C THR A 50 -4.63 -21.77 -5.82
N LEU A 51 -5.90 -22.16 -5.88
CA LEU A 51 -6.45 -23.29 -5.15
C LEU A 51 -7.45 -23.98 -6.07
N ASP A 52 -7.29 -25.28 -6.28
CA ASP A 52 -8.05 -26.06 -7.27
C ASP A 52 -8.03 -25.40 -8.67
N SER A 53 -9.21 -25.08 -9.21
CA SER A 53 -9.39 -24.38 -10.48
C SER A 53 -9.42 -22.86 -10.34
N PHE A 54 -9.41 -22.31 -9.12
CA PHE A 54 -9.52 -20.87 -8.88
C PHE A 54 -8.15 -20.21 -8.83
N THR A 55 -8.04 -19.03 -9.43
CA THR A 55 -6.81 -18.24 -9.50
C THR A 55 -7.10 -16.78 -9.23
N ILE A 56 -6.31 -16.17 -8.35
CA ILE A 56 -6.30 -14.74 -8.06
C ILE A 56 -4.90 -14.20 -8.40
N SER A 57 -4.84 -13.16 -9.24
CA SER A 57 -3.61 -12.49 -9.64
C SER A 57 -3.63 -11.02 -9.21
N ILE A 58 -2.58 -10.59 -8.53
CA ILE A 58 -2.43 -9.23 -7.99
C ILE A 58 -1.18 -8.58 -8.56
N CYS A 59 -1.32 -7.39 -9.17
CA CYS A 59 -0.17 -6.67 -9.71
C CYS A 59 0.81 -6.27 -8.60
N GLN A 60 2.12 -6.36 -8.89
CA GLN A 60 3.14 -5.97 -7.92
C GLN A 60 3.42 -4.47 -7.88
N TYR A 61 3.03 -3.75 -8.93
CA TYR A 61 3.29 -2.33 -9.06
C TYR A 61 2.14 -1.63 -9.80
N ILE A 62 2.00 -0.34 -9.50
CA ILE A 62 1.00 0.59 -10.03
C ILE A 62 1.79 1.83 -10.48
N THR A 63 1.54 2.26 -11.70
CA THR A 63 2.22 3.38 -12.36
C THR A 63 1.20 4.42 -12.80
N PRO A 64 0.67 5.25 -11.87
CA PRO A 64 -0.41 6.19 -12.17
C PRO A 64 0.11 7.42 -12.92
N ASN A 65 0.38 7.26 -14.22
CA ASN A 65 0.98 8.26 -15.11
C ASN A 65 0.08 8.60 -16.32
N SER A 66 -1.12 7.99 -16.40
CA SER A 66 -2.12 8.16 -17.45
C SER A 66 -1.69 7.65 -18.84
N ASP A 67 -0.82 6.64 -18.90
CA ASP A 67 -0.45 5.97 -20.14
C ASP A 67 -1.35 4.77 -20.50
N GLY A 68 -2.28 4.41 -19.61
CA GLY A 68 -3.20 3.28 -19.74
C GLY A 68 -2.64 1.95 -19.24
N LEU A 69 -1.42 1.91 -18.71
CA LEU A 69 -0.74 0.70 -18.24
C LEU A 69 -0.56 0.77 -16.71
N ASN A 70 -1.24 -0.12 -15.99
CA ASN A 70 -1.19 -0.22 -14.52
C ASN A 70 -1.45 1.12 -13.79
N ASP A 71 -2.25 2.01 -14.39
CA ASP A 71 -2.65 3.30 -13.80
C ASP A 71 -3.47 3.13 -12.50
N SER A 72 -4.20 2.02 -12.41
CA SER A 72 -5.05 1.65 -11.30
C SER A 72 -4.72 0.26 -10.76
N PHE A 73 -5.11 0.01 -9.53
CA PHE A 73 -5.07 -1.33 -8.96
C PHE A 73 -6.31 -2.12 -9.36
N GLU A 74 -6.11 -3.30 -9.94
CA GLU A 74 -7.19 -4.25 -10.24
C GLU A 74 -6.68 -5.68 -10.06
N ILE A 75 -7.41 -6.47 -9.29
CA ILE A 75 -7.17 -7.90 -9.16
C ILE A 75 -7.81 -8.63 -10.33
N GLN A 76 -7.05 -9.55 -10.92
CA GLN A 76 -7.55 -10.45 -11.95
C GLN A 76 -7.91 -11.79 -11.30
N SER A 77 -9.09 -12.31 -11.61
CA SER A 77 -9.55 -13.58 -11.06
C SER A 77 -10.52 -14.27 -12.01
N ASN A 78 -10.63 -15.59 -11.88
CA ASN A 78 -11.67 -16.40 -12.52
C ASN A 78 -12.77 -16.84 -11.54
N LEU A 79 -12.83 -16.24 -10.34
CA LEU A 79 -13.93 -16.42 -9.39
C LEU A 79 -15.12 -15.54 -9.78
N ASP A 80 -16.30 -16.13 -9.80
CA ASP A 80 -17.59 -15.46 -9.92
C ASP A 80 -18.23 -15.19 -8.54
N SER A 81 -19.30 -14.40 -8.51
CA SER A 81 -19.97 -14.00 -7.26
C SER A 81 -20.57 -15.16 -6.45
N ASN A 82 -20.76 -16.33 -7.07
CA ASN A 82 -21.31 -17.52 -6.41
C ASN A 82 -20.21 -18.45 -5.87
N ASP A 83 -18.93 -18.18 -6.17
CA ASP A 83 -17.84 -19.07 -5.80
C ASP A 83 -17.30 -18.78 -4.40
N TYR A 84 -17.70 -17.66 -3.78
CA TYR A 84 -17.19 -17.21 -2.49
C TYR A 84 -18.29 -16.77 -1.53
N LEU A 85 -18.04 -16.98 -0.24
CA LEU A 85 -18.90 -16.52 0.87
C LEU A 85 -18.48 -15.18 1.43
N SER A 86 -17.16 -14.94 1.46
CA SER A 86 -16.61 -13.70 1.98
C SER A 86 -15.25 -13.42 1.38
N THR A 87 -14.97 -12.14 1.18
CA THR A 87 -13.69 -11.66 0.70
C THR A 87 -13.18 -10.56 1.64
N SER A 88 -11.87 -10.48 1.80
CA SER A 88 -11.20 -9.40 2.52
C SER A 88 -9.90 -9.05 1.84
N PHE A 89 -9.69 -7.76 1.59
CA PHE A 89 -8.43 -7.19 1.17
C PHE A 89 -8.07 -6.04 2.09
N ARG A 90 -6.79 -5.95 2.47
CA ARG A 90 -6.27 -4.88 3.30
C ARG A 90 -4.92 -4.44 2.74
N LEU A 91 -4.76 -3.13 2.61
CA LEU A 91 -3.51 -2.48 2.26
C LEU A 91 -3.05 -1.67 3.46
N VAL A 92 -1.78 -1.83 3.85
CA VAL A 92 -1.16 -1.10 4.96
C VAL A 92 0.15 -0.47 4.54
N ASN A 93 0.48 0.65 5.18
CA ASN A 93 1.77 1.31 5.01
C ASN A 93 2.83 0.72 5.97
N ALA A 94 4.05 1.25 5.96
CA ALA A 94 5.16 0.74 6.79
C ALA A 94 4.98 0.99 8.29
N CYS A 95 4.08 1.89 8.67
CA CYS A 95 3.66 2.11 10.07
C CYS A 95 2.50 1.21 10.50
N GLU A 96 2.11 0.23 9.67
CA GLU A 96 0.96 -0.67 9.88
C GLU A 96 -0.41 0.05 9.86
N GLU A 97 -0.44 1.31 9.42
CA GLU A 97 -1.69 2.05 9.26
C GLU A 97 -2.45 1.51 8.06
N VAL A 98 -3.77 1.41 8.22
CA VAL A 98 -4.66 0.91 7.18
C VAL A 98 -4.95 2.02 6.19
N VAL A 99 -4.47 1.85 4.96
CA VAL A 99 -4.68 2.83 3.89
C VAL A 99 -5.86 2.46 2.99
N HIS A 100 -6.18 1.16 2.86
CA HIS A 100 -7.33 0.69 2.11
C HIS A 100 -7.85 -0.64 2.66
N VAL A 101 -9.18 -0.81 2.68
CA VAL A 101 -9.85 -2.07 3.04
C VAL A 101 -11.04 -2.26 2.13
N ASP A 102 -11.16 -3.46 1.59
CA ASP A 102 -12.36 -3.94 0.94
C ASP A 102 -12.82 -5.24 1.58
N LYS A 103 -14.13 -5.40 1.72
CA LYS A 103 -14.77 -6.60 2.26
C LYS A 103 -16.00 -6.93 1.46
N ASN A 104 -16.17 -8.21 1.12
CA ASN A 104 -17.30 -8.73 0.36
C ASN A 104 -17.55 -8.03 -0.99
N SER A 105 -16.54 -7.34 -1.52
CA SER A 105 -16.47 -6.83 -2.88
C SER A 105 -15.38 -7.63 -3.58
N PHE A 106 -15.64 -8.18 -4.76
CA PHE A 106 -14.65 -8.90 -5.54
C PHE A 106 -15.01 -8.84 -7.03
N PRO A 107 -14.06 -8.65 -7.96
CA PRO A 107 -12.64 -8.43 -7.74
C PRO A 107 -12.35 -7.10 -7.02
N PHE A 108 -11.26 -7.07 -6.26
CA PHE A 108 -10.82 -5.84 -5.58
C PHE A 108 -10.19 -4.89 -6.59
N SER A 109 -10.70 -3.66 -6.64
CA SER A 109 -10.15 -2.57 -7.43
C SER A 109 -10.34 -1.29 -6.67
N PHE A 110 -9.31 -0.43 -6.61
CA PHE A 110 -9.48 0.92 -6.09
C PHE A 110 -8.99 1.93 -7.13
N PRO A 111 -9.85 2.88 -7.54
CA PRO A 111 -9.54 3.77 -8.65
C PRO A 111 -8.67 4.97 -8.23
N ASP A 112 -8.66 5.34 -6.95
CA ASP A 112 -8.04 6.59 -6.50
C ASP A 112 -6.61 6.40 -5.96
N THR A 113 -5.73 5.94 -6.85
CA THR A 113 -4.29 5.83 -6.60
C THR A 113 -3.62 7.20 -6.39
N LYS A 114 -4.33 8.32 -6.63
CA LYS A 114 -3.80 9.68 -6.43
C LYS A 114 -3.58 10.03 -4.96
N ASN A 115 -4.36 9.43 -4.06
CA ASN A 115 -4.14 9.56 -2.61
C ASN A 115 -3.03 8.62 -2.10
N LEU A 116 -2.58 7.71 -2.97
CA LEU A 116 -1.37 6.90 -2.92
C LEU A 116 -0.11 7.77 -2.84
N GLU A 117 0.63 7.86 -1.73
CA GLU A 117 2.01 8.36 -1.81
C GLU A 117 2.88 7.35 -2.59
N ASP A 118 3.95 7.83 -3.23
CA ASP A 118 4.89 6.94 -3.92
C ASP A 118 5.66 6.09 -2.90
N GLY A 119 5.70 4.78 -3.13
CA GLY A 119 6.42 3.86 -2.25
C GLY A 119 5.80 2.46 -2.16
N GLN A 120 6.08 1.77 -1.06
CA GLN A 120 5.69 0.39 -0.85
C GLN A 120 4.58 0.26 0.19
N TYR A 121 3.62 -0.60 -0.12
CA TYR A 121 2.51 -0.96 0.75
C TYR A 121 2.44 -2.48 0.87
N ASN A 122 2.18 -2.98 2.07
CA ASN A 122 1.93 -4.40 2.27
C ASN A 122 0.45 -4.66 2.07
N PHE A 123 0.11 -5.73 1.36
CA PHE A 123 -1.27 -6.20 1.27
C PHE A 123 -1.44 -7.56 1.91
N THR A 124 -2.66 -7.83 2.34
CA THR A 124 -3.16 -9.15 2.70
C THR A 124 -4.51 -9.37 2.04
N LEU A 125 -4.76 -10.58 1.54
CA LEU A 125 -6.02 -10.99 0.97
C LEU A 125 -6.51 -12.30 1.61
N SER A 126 -7.82 -12.48 1.62
CA SER A 126 -8.47 -13.73 1.98
C SER A 126 -9.78 -13.84 1.21
N VAL A 127 -10.03 -15.00 0.60
CA VAL A 127 -11.28 -15.36 -0.07
C VAL A 127 -11.71 -16.73 0.44
N LEU A 128 -12.87 -16.78 1.10
CA LEU A 128 -13.48 -18.02 1.57
C LEU A 128 -14.42 -18.55 0.49
N LEU A 129 -14.11 -19.73 -0.05
CA LEU A 129 -14.88 -20.36 -1.11
C LEU A 129 -16.20 -20.95 -0.59
N ASP A 130 -17.24 -20.95 -1.41
CA ASP A 130 -18.55 -21.48 -1.01
C ASP A 130 -18.57 -23.01 -1.03
N GLU A 131 -18.13 -23.65 -2.10
CA GLU A 131 -18.29 -25.10 -2.27
C GLU A 131 -17.38 -25.90 -1.32
N SER A 132 -16.07 -25.64 -1.32
CA SER A 132 -15.11 -26.40 -0.50
C SER A 132 -14.98 -25.89 0.93
N LYS A 133 -15.43 -24.65 1.20
CA LYS A 133 -15.15 -23.90 2.44
C LYS A 133 -13.65 -23.66 2.70
N ASP A 134 -12.81 -23.84 1.68
CA ASP A 134 -11.40 -23.51 1.77
C ASP A 134 -11.15 -22.01 1.62
N VAL A 135 -9.93 -21.59 1.99
CA VAL A 135 -9.53 -20.18 1.96
C VAL A 135 -8.34 -19.98 1.03
N ILE A 136 -8.53 -19.16 -0.01
CA ILE A 136 -7.42 -18.59 -0.77
C ILE A 136 -6.93 -17.38 0.00
N SER A 137 -5.73 -17.46 0.57
CA SER A 137 -5.11 -16.36 1.30
C SER A 137 -3.72 -16.05 0.78
N GLY A 138 -3.31 -14.79 0.95
CA GLY A 138 -2.07 -14.32 0.39
C GLY A 138 -1.65 -12.97 0.97
N ALA A 139 -0.36 -12.70 0.88
CA ALA A 139 0.20 -11.43 1.27
C ALA A 139 1.36 -11.07 0.33
N GLY A 140 1.68 -9.78 0.25
CA GLY A 140 2.76 -9.30 -0.59
C GLY A 140 2.91 -7.80 -0.51
N LYS A 141 3.63 -7.25 -1.48
CA LYS A 141 3.90 -5.82 -1.58
C LYS A 141 3.40 -5.25 -2.90
N ILE A 142 2.73 -4.11 -2.82
CA ILE A 142 2.37 -3.27 -3.96
C ILE A 142 3.26 -2.03 -3.93
N ARG A 143 3.81 -1.68 -5.09
CA ARG A 143 4.65 -0.49 -5.28
C ARG A 143 3.89 0.55 -6.09
N VAL A 144 3.78 1.76 -5.55
CA VAL A 144 3.28 2.93 -6.30
C VAL A 144 4.50 3.70 -6.79
N ILE A 145 4.67 3.78 -8.11
CA ILE A 145 5.86 4.36 -8.74
C ILE A 145 5.40 5.33 -9.83
N ARG A 146 5.64 6.64 -9.63
CA ARG A 146 5.36 7.68 -10.61
C ARG A 146 6.61 8.05 -11.42
N LYS A 147 6.38 8.62 -12.60
CA LYS A 147 7.40 9.12 -13.51
C LYS A 147 7.91 10.51 -13.09
#